data_AF-A0AB38CSQ6-F1
#
_entry.id   AF-A0AB38CSQ6-F1
#
_cell.length_a   1.000
_cell.length_b   1.000
_cell.length_c   1.000
_cell.angle_alpha   90.00
_cell.angle_beta   90.00
_cell.angle_gamma   90.00
#
_symmetry.space_group_name_H-M   'P 1'
#
loop_
_entity.id
_entity.type
_entity.pdbx_description
1 polymer ?
#
loop_
_entity_poly.entity_id
_entity_poly.type
_entity_poly.pdbx_seq_one_letter_code
_entity_poly.pdbx_strand_id
1 'polypeptide(L)'
;MITPYYQDESVSLHHGDALDVAKALPAGGADCIVTSPPYFGLRDYGEPGQYGLEDSPVQYVENMRALFAELRRVLADDGTLWLNLGDSYYSGRGNPGPNADDRKSVARRGWVRAVDRPGQTWAKPKDLLGIPWSVAFALRDDGWYLRNDNIWNKPNPMPESVNDRFSSKHEYVFMLTKSRRYWFDLDAVREQYEGDRDASRRSRSGNTNKANSVTTEPIRVTNSAWPWPTGDRIVGVAMVGIPRPRHFNDGLTLEVNRSCTDGTPNANSMLYGAAWRGAKAMGYRRLITYTLASESGSSLRAAGWRVVAVRPPREGWDMPGRPRVDKTGNGVQRTLWEAV
;
A
#
# COMPACT_ATOMS: atom_id res chain seq x y z
N MET A 1 -14.02 -17.68 17.43
CA MET A 1 -14.37 -16.77 16.32
C MET A 1 -14.05 -15.35 16.76
N ILE A 2 -13.24 -14.61 16.01
CA ILE A 2 -13.07 -13.17 16.24
C ILE A 2 -14.34 -12.49 15.76
N THR A 3 -14.97 -11.70 16.64
CA THR A 3 -16.10 -10.86 16.25
C THR A 3 -15.54 -9.68 15.45
N PRO A 4 -16.05 -9.40 14.23
CA PRO A 4 -15.67 -8.21 13.49
C PRO A 4 -15.86 -6.97 14.37
N TYR A 5 -14.89 -6.07 14.35
CA TYR A 5 -15.00 -4.79 15.02
C TYR A 5 -16.06 -3.90 14.37
N TYR A 6 -16.22 -4.03 13.05
CA TYR A 6 -17.32 -3.44 12.29
C TYR A 6 -17.66 -4.34 11.11
N GLN A 7 -18.93 -4.41 10.76
CA GLN A 7 -19.40 -5.14 9.59
C GLN A 7 -20.61 -4.43 8.98
N ASP A 8 -20.58 -4.20 7.67
CA ASP A 8 -21.75 -3.91 6.83
C ASP A 8 -21.86 -4.93 5.69
N GLU A 9 -22.76 -4.71 4.73
CA GLU A 9 -22.96 -5.61 3.56
C GLU A 9 -21.73 -5.72 2.64
N SER A 10 -20.77 -4.80 2.76
CA SER A 10 -19.64 -4.63 1.83
C SER A 10 -18.26 -4.70 2.50
N VAL A 11 -18.17 -4.41 3.80
CA VAL A 11 -16.92 -4.27 4.53
C VAL A 11 -17.01 -4.97 5.87
N SER A 12 -16.06 -5.87 6.14
CA SER A 12 -15.74 -6.33 7.48
C SER A 12 -14.40 -5.77 7.91
N LEU A 13 -14.37 -5.17 9.10
CA LEU A 13 -13.17 -4.68 9.74
C LEU A 13 -12.89 -5.52 10.97
N HIS A 14 -11.69 -6.07 11.04
CA HIS A 14 -11.17 -6.77 12.20
C HIS A 14 -10.13 -5.89 12.89
N HIS A 15 -10.15 -5.84 14.22
CA HIS A 15 -9.18 -5.10 15.02
C HIS A 15 -8.47 -6.05 15.96
N GLY A 16 -7.14 -6.07 15.89
CA GLY A 16 -6.28 -6.93 16.72
C GLY A 16 -4.93 -7.17 16.06
N ASP A 17 -4.13 -8.03 16.69
CA ASP A 17 -2.90 -8.54 16.12
C ASP A 17 -3.17 -9.26 14.79
N ALA A 18 -2.36 -8.96 13.77
CA ALA A 18 -2.63 -9.43 12.41
C ALA A 18 -2.53 -10.95 12.28
N LEU A 19 -1.61 -11.60 13.01
CA LEU A 19 -1.46 -13.04 12.99
C LEU A 19 -2.66 -13.72 13.66
N ASP A 20 -3.11 -13.21 14.80
CA ASP A 20 -4.28 -13.77 15.49
C ASP A 20 -5.58 -13.54 14.72
N VAL A 21 -5.74 -12.38 14.06
CA VAL A 21 -6.84 -12.14 13.11
C VAL A 21 -6.75 -13.13 11.95
N ALA A 22 -5.57 -13.30 11.34
CA ALA A 22 -5.40 -14.22 10.22
C ALA A 22 -5.77 -15.67 10.59
N LYS A 23 -5.39 -16.15 11.78
CA LYS A 23 -5.78 -17.50 12.29
C LYS A 23 -7.30 -17.67 12.40
N ALA A 24 -8.03 -16.61 12.72
CA ALA A 24 -9.48 -16.65 12.87
C ALA A 24 -10.24 -16.57 11.54
N LEU A 25 -9.61 -16.07 10.47
CA LEU A 25 -10.22 -16.00 9.15
C LEU A 25 -10.35 -17.38 8.50
N PRO A 26 -11.40 -17.63 7.71
CA PRO A 26 -11.59 -18.92 7.04
C PRO A 26 -10.50 -19.19 6.00
N ALA A 27 -10.18 -20.47 5.79
CA ALA A 27 -9.27 -20.88 4.74
C ALA A 27 -9.90 -20.62 3.37
N GLY A 28 -9.12 -20.13 2.40
CA GLY A 28 -9.64 -19.76 1.07
C GLY A 28 -10.67 -18.62 1.09
N GLY A 29 -10.71 -17.82 2.16
CA GLY A 29 -11.65 -16.71 2.33
C GLY A 29 -11.30 -15.43 1.57
N ALA A 30 -10.15 -15.36 0.89
CA ALA A 30 -9.73 -14.19 0.13
C ALA A 30 -9.14 -14.58 -1.23
N ASP A 31 -9.63 -13.96 -2.31
CA ASP A 31 -9.06 -14.11 -3.66
C ASP A 31 -7.80 -13.26 -3.86
N CYS A 32 -7.69 -12.15 -3.11
CA CYS A 32 -6.57 -11.22 -3.20
C CYS A 32 -6.21 -10.69 -1.81
N ILE A 33 -4.92 -10.69 -1.49
CA ILE A 33 -4.38 -10.02 -0.31
C ILE A 33 -3.43 -8.93 -0.79
N VAL A 34 -3.65 -7.69 -0.35
CA VAL A 34 -2.77 -6.55 -0.61
C VAL A 34 -2.31 -5.99 0.71
N THR A 35 -1.00 -5.95 0.96
CA THR A 35 -0.49 -5.56 2.27
C THR A 35 0.88 -4.88 2.20
N SER A 36 1.13 -4.02 3.19
CA SER A 36 2.42 -3.39 3.46
C SER A 36 2.68 -3.46 4.97
N PRO A 37 3.23 -4.59 5.48
CA PRO A 37 3.54 -4.72 6.90
C PRO A 37 4.46 -3.57 7.38
N PRO A 38 4.44 -3.20 8.66
CA PRO A 38 5.41 -2.27 9.22
C PRO A 38 6.86 -2.63 8.83
N TYR A 39 7.57 -1.71 8.16
CA TYR A 39 8.92 -1.99 7.67
C TYR A 39 9.94 -2.01 8.82
N PHE A 40 10.83 -3.02 8.80
CA PHE A 40 11.86 -3.23 9.80
C PHE A 40 12.71 -1.98 10.06
N GLY A 41 12.74 -1.49 11.29
CA GLY A 41 13.61 -0.41 11.75
C GLY A 41 13.23 0.99 11.25
N LEU A 42 12.03 1.21 10.73
CA LEU A 42 11.65 2.53 10.21
C LEU A 42 10.76 3.35 11.14
N ARG A 43 9.61 2.79 11.52
CA ARG A 43 8.55 3.51 12.23
C ARG A 43 8.09 2.74 13.45
N ASP A 44 7.76 3.50 14.49
CA ASP A 44 7.04 3.01 15.64
C ASP A 44 5.65 3.65 15.63
N TYR A 45 4.64 2.81 15.71
CA TYR A 45 3.22 3.13 15.69
C TYR A 45 2.60 3.30 17.09
N GLY A 46 3.40 3.17 18.15
CA GLY A 46 2.99 3.30 19.55
C GLY A 46 2.37 2.04 20.15
N GLU A 47 2.40 0.91 19.44
CA GLU A 47 1.74 -0.33 19.85
C GLU A 47 2.76 -1.37 20.33
N PRO A 48 2.59 -1.92 21.56
CA PRO A 48 3.40 -3.04 22.03
C PRO A 48 3.30 -4.25 21.11
N GLY A 49 4.42 -4.89 20.80
CA GLY A 49 4.45 -6.09 19.95
C GLY A 49 4.23 -5.82 18.46
N GLN A 50 4.18 -4.56 18.01
CA GLN A 50 4.09 -4.24 16.59
C GLN A 50 5.24 -4.87 15.78
N TYR A 51 4.92 -5.26 14.55
CA TYR A 51 5.93 -5.65 13.58
C TYR A 51 6.87 -4.48 13.25
N GLY A 52 8.08 -4.81 12.81
CA GLY A 52 9.07 -3.87 12.32
C GLY A 52 9.96 -3.26 13.40
N LEU A 53 9.75 -3.58 14.68
CA LEU A 53 10.62 -3.17 15.81
C LEU A 53 11.36 -4.33 16.47
N GLU A 54 11.43 -5.49 15.81
CA GLU A 54 12.19 -6.66 16.25
C GLU A 54 13.68 -6.34 16.46
N ASP A 55 14.36 -7.16 17.26
CA ASP A 55 15.76 -6.92 17.62
C ASP A 55 16.75 -7.26 16.50
N SER A 56 16.31 -8.01 15.48
CA SER A 56 17.15 -8.38 14.33
C SER A 56 16.33 -8.57 13.04
N PRO A 57 16.97 -8.42 11.86
CA PRO A 57 16.36 -8.77 10.57
C PRO A 57 15.82 -10.20 10.52
N VAL A 58 16.53 -11.15 11.14
CA VAL A 58 16.13 -12.57 11.17
C VAL A 58 14.83 -12.73 11.92
N GLN A 59 14.70 -12.12 13.11
CA GLN A 59 13.47 -12.18 13.88
C GLN A 59 12.28 -11.54 13.14
N TYR A 60 12.51 -10.42 12.44
CA TYR A 60 11.49 -9.82 11.59
C TYR A 60 11.06 -10.78 10.47
N VAL A 61 12.01 -11.43 9.78
CA VAL A 61 11.70 -12.41 8.74
C VAL A 61 10.90 -13.58 9.30
N GLU A 62 11.27 -14.13 10.46
CA GLU A 62 10.52 -15.23 11.10
C GLU A 62 9.10 -14.82 11.51
N ASN A 63 8.92 -13.60 12.02
CA ASN A 63 7.60 -13.03 12.28
C ASN A 63 6.76 -12.90 10.99
N MET A 64 7.37 -12.48 9.89
CA MET A 64 6.71 -12.44 8.59
C MET A 64 6.35 -13.86 8.11
N ARG A 65 7.24 -14.85 8.21
CA ARG A 65 6.94 -16.24 7.84
C ARG A 65 5.73 -16.78 8.60
N ALA A 66 5.66 -16.53 9.92
CA ALA A 66 4.52 -16.94 10.73
C ALA A 66 3.20 -16.31 10.26
N LEU A 67 3.19 -14.99 10.03
CA LEU A 67 2.01 -14.28 9.50
C LEU A 67 1.61 -14.79 8.11
N PHE A 68 2.57 -14.90 7.19
CA PHE A 68 2.30 -15.29 5.81
C PHE A 68 1.98 -16.78 5.66
N ALA A 69 2.35 -17.65 6.61
CA ALA A 69 1.85 -19.02 6.64
C ALA A 69 0.32 -19.05 6.83
N GLU A 70 -0.21 -18.24 7.76
CA GLU A 70 -1.66 -18.13 7.98
C GLU A 70 -2.35 -17.39 6.83
N LEU A 71 -1.74 -16.33 6.29
CA LEU A 71 -2.31 -15.65 5.11
C LEU A 71 -2.33 -16.56 3.87
N ARG A 72 -1.37 -17.50 3.74
CA ARG A 72 -1.41 -18.53 2.68
C ARG A 72 -2.60 -19.47 2.82
N ARG A 73 -3.00 -19.79 4.06
CA ARG A 73 -4.21 -20.59 4.35
C ARG A 73 -5.47 -19.81 3.99
N VAL A 74 -5.53 -18.53 4.36
CA VAL A 74 -6.66 -17.63 4.08
C VAL A 74 -6.82 -17.37 2.58
N LEU A 75 -5.72 -17.31 1.82
CA LEU A 75 -5.76 -17.10 0.37
C LEU A 75 -6.39 -18.31 -0.36
N ALA A 76 -7.27 -18.03 -1.32
CA ALA A 76 -7.81 -19.00 -2.26
C ALA A 76 -6.70 -19.68 -3.06
N ASP A 77 -6.96 -20.88 -3.60
CA ASP A 77 -5.96 -21.70 -4.29
C ASP A 77 -5.42 -21.06 -5.58
N ASP A 78 -6.24 -20.23 -6.21
CA ASP A 78 -5.92 -19.41 -7.38
C ASP A 78 -5.71 -17.92 -7.05
N GLY A 79 -5.69 -17.55 -5.76
CA GLY A 79 -5.55 -16.18 -5.30
C GLY A 79 -4.13 -15.61 -5.42
N THR A 80 -4.03 -14.28 -5.31
CA THR A 80 -2.76 -13.54 -5.40
C THR A 80 -2.47 -12.71 -4.14
N LEU A 81 -1.21 -12.66 -3.75
CA LEU A 81 -0.70 -11.82 -2.66
C LEU A 81 0.20 -10.72 -3.25
N TRP A 82 -0.08 -9.47 -2.88
CA TRP A 82 0.70 -8.29 -3.24
C TRP A 82 1.33 -7.71 -1.98
N LEU A 83 2.64 -7.91 -1.83
CA LEU A 83 3.42 -7.54 -0.66
C LEU A 83 4.34 -6.36 -0.97
N ASN A 84 4.02 -5.20 -0.43
CA ASN A 84 4.88 -4.02 -0.50
C ASN A 84 5.83 -3.96 0.70
N LEU A 85 7.13 -3.84 0.45
CA LEU A 85 8.15 -3.71 1.51
C LEU A 85 9.22 -2.68 1.14
N GLY A 86 9.55 -1.83 2.11
CA GLY A 86 10.70 -0.94 2.08
C GLY A 86 11.90 -1.56 2.79
N ASP A 87 13.10 -1.14 2.39
CA ASP A 87 14.33 -1.59 3.01
C ASP A 87 14.86 -0.60 4.05
N SER A 88 15.83 -1.06 4.83
CA SER A 88 16.52 -0.31 5.87
C SER A 88 18.03 -0.42 5.69
N TYR A 89 18.73 0.57 6.26
CA TYR A 89 20.19 0.56 6.36
C TYR A 89 20.58 0.38 7.81
N TYR A 90 21.61 -0.43 8.06
CA TYR A 90 22.21 -0.47 9.40
C TYR A 90 23.11 0.73 9.62
N SER A 91 22.85 1.47 10.70
CA SER A 91 23.61 2.64 11.11
C SER A 91 24.71 2.27 12.11
N GLY A 92 24.36 1.50 13.15
CA GLY A 92 25.27 1.12 14.23
C GLY A 92 25.83 2.28 15.06
N ARG A 93 25.27 3.49 14.92
CA ARG A 93 25.78 4.73 15.56
C ARG A 93 25.34 4.94 17.02
N GLY A 94 24.43 4.12 17.51
CA GLY A 94 23.83 4.24 18.83
C GLY A 94 22.88 5.43 18.98
N ASN A 95 22.55 5.74 20.24
CA ASN A 95 21.90 7.00 20.58
C ASN A 95 22.98 8.09 20.66
N PRO A 96 22.88 9.19 19.88
CA PRO A 96 23.81 10.31 20.01
C PRO A 96 23.84 10.94 21.43
N GLY A 97 22.82 10.69 22.26
CA GLY A 97 22.77 11.22 23.63
C GLY A 97 22.46 12.72 23.68
N PRO A 98 22.25 13.29 24.88
CA PRO A 98 21.77 14.67 25.05
C PRO A 98 22.71 15.76 24.52
N ASN A 99 24.00 15.44 24.37
CA ASN A 99 25.06 16.41 24.06
C ASN A 99 25.62 16.29 22.64
N ALA A 100 25.02 15.50 21.75
CA ALA A 100 25.45 15.45 20.36
C ALA A 100 25.06 16.72 19.61
N ASP A 101 25.96 17.19 18.74
CA ASP A 101 25.70 18.28 17.79
C ASP A 101 24.57 17.95 16.79
N ASP A 102 24.14 16.69 16.72
CA ASP A 102 22.94 16.26 16.02
C ASP A 102 21.68 16.42 16.88
N ARG A 103 21.29 17.68 17.12
CA ARG A 103 20.02 18.05 17.78
C ARG A 103 18.77 17.46 17.11
N LYS A 104 18.87 16.94 15.87
CA LYS A 104 17.73 16.27 15.20
C LYS A 104 17.47 14.87 15.77
N SER A 105 18.44 14.24 16.42
CA SER A 105 18.34 12.87 16.91
C SER A 105 17.98 12.80 18.41
N VAL A 106 18.49 13.74 19.21
CA VAL A 106 18.26 13.82 20.68
C VAL A 106 16.77 13.94 21.06
N ALA A 107 15.97 14.63 20.25
CA ALA A 107 14.61 15.02 20.62
C ALA A 107 13.48 14.10 20.13
N ARG A 108 13.75 13.04 19.35
CA ARG A 108 12.66 12.36 18.60
C ARG A 108 12.27 10.96 19.05
N ARG A 109 13.09 10.22 19.82
CA ARG A 109 12.76 8.85 20.20
C ARG A 109 13.28 8.55 21.61
N GLY A 110 12.38 8.18 22.52
CA GLY A 110 12.74 7.66 23.85
C GLY A 110 13.37 6.27 23.83
N TRP A 111 13.66 5.70 22.64
CA TRP A 111 14.31 4.41 22.47
C TRP A 111 15.26 4.41 21.26
N VAL A 112 16.14 3.40 21.20
CA VAL A 112 17.10 3.17 20.11
C VAL A 112 16.63 2.00 19.25
N ARG A 113 16.45 2.23 17.94
CA ARG A 113 16.05 1.18 16.98
C ARG A 113 17.14 0.12 16.86
N ALA A 114 16.78 -1.13 16.57
CA ALA A 114 17.74 -2.22 16.33
C ALA A 114 18.81 -1.82 15.28
N VAL A 115 18.39 -1.16 14.19
CA VAL A 115 19.28 -0.67 13.13
C VAL A 115 20.25 0.45 13.55
N ASP A 116 20.01 1.08 14.69
CA ASP A 116 20.92 2.11 15.22
C ASP A 116 21.85 1.56 16.29
N ARG A 117 21.51 0.47 16.99
CA ARG A 117 22.32 -0.06 18.10
C ARG A 117 23.71 -0.48 17.62
N PRO A 118 24.80 -0.12 18.32
CA PRO A 118 26.14 -0.54 17.94
C PRO A 118 26.34 -2.04 18.20
N GLY A 119 27.38 -2.62 17.60
CA GLY A 119 27.84 -3.97 17.90
C GLY A 119 26.97 -5.11 17.37
N GLN A 120 25.99 -4.83 16.50
CA GLN A 120 25.21 -5.88 15.85
C GLN A 120 26.10 -6.73 14.94
N THR A 121 25.91 -8.05 14.97
CA THR A 121 26.70 -9.02 14.19
C THR A 121 26.08 -9.34 12.83
N TRP A 122 24.82 -8.97 12.60
CA TRP A 122 24.06 -9.32 11.40
C TRP A 122 24.26 -8.36 10.21
N ALA A 123 24.93 -7.23 10.38
CA ALA A 123 25.30 -6.31 9.30
C ALA A 123 26.49 -5.42 9.69
N LYS A 124 27.21 -4.88 8.71
CA LYS A 124 28.22 -3.84 8.94
C LYS A 124 27.57 -2.46 8.84
N PRO A 125 28.02 -1.45 9.60
CA PRO A 125 27.52 -0.09 9.44
C PRO A 125 27.56 0.37 7.98
N LYS A 126 26.48 1.02 7.54
CA LYS A 126 26.16 1.43 6.15
C LYS A 126 25.65 0.34 5.20
N ASP A 127 25.58 -0.92 5.61
CA ASP A 127 24.99 -1.97 4.77
C ASP A 127 23.49 -1.70 4.53
N LEU A 128 23.05 -1.89 3.29
CA LEU A 128 21.64 -2.11 2.95
C LEU A 128 21.27 -3.51 3.41
N LEU A 129 20.14 -3.66 4.11
CA LEU A 129 19.82 -4.91 4.78
C LEU A 129 19.17 -5.96 3.88
N GLY A 130 18.62 -5.57 2.74
CA GLY A 130 17.96 -6.52 1.84
C GLY A 130 16.71 -7.12 2.48
N ILE A 131 16.03 -6.40 3.37
CA ILE A 131 14.82 -6.90 4.06
C ILE A 131 13.75 -7.37 3.07
N PRO A 132 13.42 -6.61 2.01
CA PRO A 132 12.38 -7.04 1.07
C PRO A 132 12.69 -8.40 0.43
N TRP A 133 13.91 -8.59 -0.06
CA TRP A 133 14.34 -9.83 -0.69
C TRP A 133 14.51 -10.98 0.30
N SER A 134 14.97 -10.69 1.52
CA SER A 134 15.07 -11.70 2.59
C SER A 134 13.70 -12.30 2.93
N VAL A 135 12.67 -11.44 3.05
CA VAL A 135 11.28 -11.91 3.22
C VAL A 135 10.80 -12.66 2.00
N ALA A 136 10.98 -12.12 0.78
CA ALA A 136 10.51 -12.76 -0.44
C ALA A 136 11.10 -14.17 -0.66
N PHE A 137 12.40 -14.35 -0.36
CA PHE A 137 13.03 -15.68 -0.43
C PHE A 137 12.57 -16.61 0.68
N ALA A 138 12.45 -16.13 1.92
CA ALA A 138 11.90 -16.94 3.01
C ALA A 138 10.48 -17.45 2.70
N LEU A 139 9.62 -16.58 2.18
CA LEU A 139 8.27 -16.99 1.75
C LEU A 139 8.31 -18.00 0.59
N ARG A 140 9.24 -17.84 -0.35
CA ARG A 140 9.42 -18.82 -1.44
C ARG A 140 9.86 -20.18 -0.89
N ASP A 141 10.77 -20.19 0.07
CA ASP A 141 11.24 -21.40 0.73
C ASP A 141 10.09 -22.08 1.53
N ASP A 142 9.12 -21.30 2.01
CA ASP A 142 7.87 -21.75 2.63
C ASP A 142 6.78 -22.18 1.64
N GLY A 143 7.11 -22.31 0.35
CA GLY A 143 6.20 -22.83 -0.67
C GLY A 143 5.26 -21.78 -1.30
N TRP A 144 5.55 -20.48 -1.13
CA TRP A 144 4.98 -19.46 -2.00
C TRP A 144 5.65 -19.46 -3.38
N TYR A 145 4.88 -19.18 -4.42
CA TYR A 145 5.42 -18.90 -5.75
C TYR A 145 5.63 -17.40 -5.92
N LEU A 146 6.89 -16.94 -5.87
CA LEU A 146 7.26 -15.58 -6.23
C LEU A 146 7.12 -15.38 -7.75
N ARG A 147 6.24 -14.48 -8.19
CA ARG A 147 5.89 -14.26 -9.60
C ARG A 147 6.54 -13.02 -10.19
N ASN A 148 6.55 -11.92 -9.44
CA ASN A 148 7.15 -10.66 -9.86
C ASN A 148 7.72 -9.88 -8.67
N ASP A 149 8.76 -9.10 -8.94
CA ASP A 149 9.40 -8.11 -8.09
C ASP A 149 9.07 -6.69 -8.57
N ASN A 150 7.78 -6.39 -8.72
CA ASN A 150 7.34 -5.15 -9.35
C ASN A 150 7.95 -3.93 -8.66
N ILE A 151 8.46 -3.00 -9.45
CA ILE A 151 9.14 -1.80 -8.95
C ILE A 151 8.15 -0.66 -8.85
N TRP A 152 7.80 -0.25 -7.63
CA TRP A 152 7.12 1.00 -7.41
C TRP A 152 8.13 2.15 -7.48
N ASN A 153 8.36 2.66 -8.69
CA ASN A 153 9.15 3.86 -8.91
C ASN A 153 8.42 5.09 -8.34
N LYS A 154 9.07 5.82 -7.43
CA LYS A 154 8.50 7.02 -6.80
C LYS A 154 9.09 8.26 -7.47
N PRO A 155 8.33 9.00 -8.29
CA PRO A 155 8.85 10.18 -8.98
C PRO A 155 9.29 11.29 -8.04
N ASN A 156 8.65 11.38 -6.86
CA ASN A 156 8.89 12.40 -5.83
C ASN A 156 9.24 11.76 -4.48
N PRO A 157 10.40 11.08 -4.36
CA PRO A 157 10.81 10.43 -3.12
C PRO A 157 11.32 11.48 -2.12
N MET A 158 11.27 11.15 -0.83
CA MET A 158 11.84 11.99 0.20
C MET A 158 13.37 12.12 -0.04
N PRO A 159 13.94 13.33 -0.03
CA PRO A 159 15.38 13.49 -0.17
C PRO A 159 16.14 12.80 0.97
N GLU A 160 17.23 12.13 0.63
CA GLU A 160 18.15 11.55 1.61
C GLU A 160 19.42 12.41 1.70
N SER A 161 19.84 12.74 2.93
CA SER A 161 21.02 13.55 3.19
C SER A 161 22.28 12.66 3.30
N VAL A 162 22.57 11.91 2.24
CA VAL A 162 23.71 10.98 2.15
C VAL A 162 24.50 11.27 0.87
N ASN A 163 25.84 11.21 0.96
CA ASN A 163 26.74 11.57 -0.15
C ASN A 163 27.50 10.38 -0.74
N ASP A 164 27.42 9.20 -0.11
CA ASP A 164 28.23 8.02 -0.42
C ASP A 164 27.42 6.82 -0.93
N ARG A 165 26.17 7.05 -1.34
CA ARG A 165 25.32 6.07 -2.04
C ARG A 165 24.19 6.76 -2.82
N PHE A 166 23.55 6.01 -3.70
CA PHE A 166 22.33 6.46 -4.36
C PHE A 166 21.17 6.58 -3.37
N SER A 167 20.32 7.59 -3.56
CA SER A 167 19.06 7.71 -2.80
C SER A 167 18.10 6.58 -3.19
N SER A 168 17.40 6.01 -2.22
CA SER A 168 16.34 5.06 -2.51
C SER A 168 15.12 5.78 -3.06
N LYS A 169 14.71 5.43 -4.28
CA LYS A 169 13.60 6.05 -5.01
C LYS A 169 12.53 5.06 -5.44
N HIS A 170 12.58 3.84 -4.94
CA HIS A 170 11.58 2.83 -5.24
C HIS A 170 11.24 1.99 -4.00
N GLU A 171 10.13 1.27 -4.09
CA GLU A 171 9.80 0.15 -3.20
C GLU A 171 9.51 -1.09 -4.06
N TYR A 172 9.65 -2.28 -3.47
CA TYR A 172 9.28 -3.53 -4.11
C TYR A 172 7.83 -3.86 -3.76
N VAL A 173 7.05 -4.20 -4.77
CA VAL A 173 5.72 -4.81 -4.64
C VAL A 173 5.80 -6.23 -5.20
N PHE A 174 6.12 -7.18 -4.33
CA PHE A 174 6.21 -8.58 -4.72
C PHE A 174 4.82 -9.15 -4.98
N MET A 175 4.66 -9.82 -6.12
CA MET A 175 3.50 -10.64 -6.39
C MET A 175 3.84 -12.09 -6.05
N LEU A 176 3.14 -12.67 -5.08
CA LEU A 176 3.25 -14.08 -4.70
C LEU A 176 1.92 -14.80 -4.93
N THR A 177 1.99 -16.12 -5.13
CA THR A 177 0.82 -16.97 -5.40
C THR A 177 0.91 -18.27 -4.61
N LYS A 178 -0.24 -18.85 -4.28
CA LYS A 178 -0.32 -20.09 -3.50
C LYS A 178 0.03 -21.33 -4.32
N SER A 179 -0.25 -21.29 -5.62
CA SER A 179 -0.05 -22.40 -6.55
C SER A 179 0.47 -21.93 -7.90
N ARG A 180 0.96 -22.89 -8.72
CA ARG A 180 1.44 -22.60 -10.09
C ARG A 180 0.34 -22.05 -11.01
N ARG A 181 -0.93 -22.38 -10.76
CA ARG A 181 -2.07 -21.93 -11.56
C ARG A 181 -2.91 -20.99 -10.71
N TYR A 182 -2.91 -19.72 -11.08
CA TYR A 182 -3.60 -18.66 -10.34
C TYR A 182 -4.35 -17.77 -11.32
N TRP A 183 -5.33 -17.03 -10.80
CA TRP A 183 -6.07 -16.06 -11.59
C TRP A 183 -5.24 -14.81 -11.82
N PHE A 184 -5.16 -14.35 -13.07
CA PHE A 184 -4.52 -13.09 -13.44
C PHE A 184 -5.05 -12.60 -14.78
N ASP A 185 -5.74 -11.46 -14.77
CA ASP A 185 -6.20 -10.78 -15.98
C ASP A 185 -5.19 -9.69 -16.38
N LEU A 186 -4.31 -10.02 -17.32
CA LEU A 186 -3.36 -9.06 -17.88
C LEU A 186 -4.05 -8.01 -18.75
N ASP A 187 -5.13 -8.38 -19.45
CA ASP A 187 -5.80 -7.51 -20.40
C ASP A 187 -6.49 -6.35 -19.65
N ALA A 188 -7.00 -6.59 -18.45
CA ALA A 188 -7.59 -5.57 -17.57
C ALA A 188 -6.63 -4.45 -17.11
N VAL A 189 -5.31 -4.66 -17.20
CA VAL A 189 -4.29 -3.69 -16.76
C VAL A 189 -3.36 -3.23 -17.88
N ARG A 190 -3.71 -3.51 -19.15
CA ARG A 190 -2.92 -3.00 -20.30
C ARG A 190 -3.10 -1.50 -20.45
N GLU A 191 -2.00 -0.82 -20.74
CA GLU A 191 -2.01 0.56 -21.20
C GLU A 191 -2.15 0.58 -22.73
N GLN A 192 -2.97 1.49 -23.26
CA GLN A 192 -3.13 1.67 -24.69
C GLN A 192 -1.82 2.20 -25.30
N TYR A 193 -1.43 1.64 -26.45
CA TYR A 193 -0.28 2.15 -27.19
C TYR A 193 -0.62 3.48 -27.87
N GLU A 194 0.09 4.55 -27.52
CA GLU A 194 -0.07 5.90 -28.10
C GLU A 194 1.05 6.28 -29.09
N GLY A 195 1.92 5.34 -29.44
CA GLY A 195 3.06 5.62 -30.33
C GLY A 195 2.69 5.66 -31.82
N ASP A 196 3.67 6.10 -32.61
CA ASP A 196 3.62 6.36 -34.06
C ASP A 196 3.85 5.12 -34.94
N ARG A 197 4.08 3.96 -34.33
CA ARG A 197 4.33 2.73 -35.10
C ARG A 197 3.03 2.13 -35.63
N ASP A 198 2.95 2.00 -36.95
CA ASP A 198 1.93 1.19 -37.59
C ASP A 198 1.90 -0.22 -36.99
N ALA A 199 0.69 -0.70 -36.71
CA ALA A 199 0.47 -2.04 -36.17
C ALA A 199 1.05 -3.10 -37.12
N SER A 200 2.22 -3.65 -36.78
CA SER A 200 2.86 -4.70 -37.59
C SER A 200 1.97 -5.95 -37.65
N ARG A 201 2.09 -6.82 -38.67
CA ARG A 201 1.33 -8.10 -38.73
C ARG A 201 1.54 -9.03 -37.52
N ARG A 202 2.59 -8.82 -36.70
CA ARG A 202 2.86 -9.52 -35.43
C ARG A 202 2.20 -8.86 -34.21
N SER A 203 1.59 -7.68 -34.35
CA SER A 203 0.79 -7.04 -33.28
C SER A 203 -0.47 -7.84 -32.94
N ARG A 204 -0.83 -8.85 -33.74
CA ARG A 204 -1.95 -9.76 -33.48
C ARG A 204 -1.69 -10.78 -32.36
N SER A 205 -0.47 -10.88 -31.85
CA SER A 205 -0.16 -11.66 -30.65
C SER A 205 0.07 -10.71 -29.48
N GLY A 206 -0.99 -10.49 -28.72
CA GLY A 206 -1.10 -9.50 -27.65
C GLY A 206 -2.50 -8.91 -27.71
N ASN A 207 -3.44 -9.50 -26.98
CA ASN A 207 -4.88 -9.24 -27.05
C ASN A 207 -5.25 -7.79 -26.68
N THR A 208 -5.12 -6.88 -27.64
CA THR A 208 -6.04 -5.75 -27.73
C THR A 208 -6.82 -5.95 -29.03
N ASN A 209 -8.14 -6.12 -28.91
CA ASN A 209 -9.12 -6.32 -29.99
C ASN A 209 -9.31 -7.76 -30.53
N LYS A 210 -9.94 -8.64 -29.76
CA LYS A 210 -10.79 -9.70 -30.32
C LYS A 210 -12.16 -9.68 -29.66
N ALA A 211 -13.23 -9.78 -30.45
CA ALA A 211 -14.60 -10.10 -29.99
C ALA A 211 -14.73 -11.54 -29.43
N ASN A 212 -13.60 -12.22 -29.25
CA ASN A 212 -13.45 -13.61 -28.89
C ASN A 212 -12.36 -13.77 -27.81
N SER A 213 -12.14 -12.73 -26.98
CA SER A 213 -11.52 -12.97 -25.67
C SER A 213 -12.32 -14.09 -25.03
N VAL A 214 -11.63 -15.08 -24.46
CA VAL A 214 -12.31 -16.18 -23.79
C VAL A 214 -13.23 -15.53 -22.78
N THR A 215 -14.54 -15.63 -23.00
CA THR A 215 -15.51 -15.56 -21.93
C THR A 215 -15.20 -16.77 -21.07
N THR A 216 -14.19 -16.64 -20.19
CA THR A 216 -14.21 -17.46 -18.99
C THR A 216 -15.49 -17.01 -18.32
N GLU A 217 -16.47 -17.91 -18.29
CA GLU A 217 -17.59 -17.80 -17.36
C GLU A 217 -17.03 -17.21 -16.07
N PRO A 218 -17.55 -16.06 -15.59
CA PRO A 218 -17.07 -15.51 -14.34
C PRO A 218 -17.12 -16.65 -13.33
N ILE A 219 -16.02 -16.84 -12.59
CA ILE A 219 -16.03 -17.78 -11.48
C ILE A 219 -17.21 -17.34 -10.61
N ARG A 220 -18.28 -18.11 -10.63
CA ARG A 220 -19.25 -18.13 -9.55
C ARG A 220 -18.42 -18.55 -8.35
N VAL A 221 -18.26 -17.64 -7.40
CA VAL A 221 -17.84 -18.03 -6.06
C VAL A 221 -18.90 -19.04 -5.62
N THR A 222 -18.62 -20.33 -5.71
CA THR A 222 -19.54 -21.37 -5.25
C THR A 222 -19.00 -21.89 -3.93
N ASN A 223 -19.78 -21.60 -2.88
CA ASN A 223 -19.61 -22.07 -1.51
C ASN A 223 -18.38 -21.54 -0.77
N SER A 224 -18.44 -20.27 -0.34
CA SER A 224 -17.88 -19.91 0.96
C SER A 224 -19.03 -19.90 1.98
N ALA A 225 -18.83 -20.49 3.15
CA ALA A 225 -19.82 -20.54 4.23
C ALA A 225 -19.98 -19.16 4.93
N TRP A 226 -19.98 -18.08 4.16
CA TRP A 226 -19.96 -16.70 4.65
C TRP A 226 -21.07 -15.86 4.01
N PRO A 227 -21.70 -14.93 4.75
CA PRO A 227 -22.84 -14.13 4.28
C PRO A 227 -22.52 -13.02 3.24
N TRP A 228 -21.43 -13.11 2.47
CA TRP A 228 -21.21 -12.18 1.36
C TRP A 228 -21.97 -12.66 0.11
N PRO A 229 -22.48 -11.77 -0.76
CA PRO A 229 -22.98 -12.16 -2.06
C PRO A 229 -21.84 -12.79 -2.88
N THR A 230 -21.84 -14.11 -2.95
CA THR A 230 -20.92 -14.87 -3.78
C THR A 230 -21.33 -14.68 -5.26
N GLY A 231 -20.66 -13.78 -5.98
CA GLY A 231 -20.95 -13.50 -7.39
C GLY A 231 -20.59 -12.10 -7.93
N ASP A 232 -20.12 -11.17 -7.10
CA ASP A 232 -19.97 -9.77 -7.52
C ASP A 232 -18.59 -9.45 -8.12
N ARG A 233 -18.62 -8.88 -9.33
CA ARG A 233 -17.45 -8.35 -10.04
C ARG A 233 -16.85 -7.17 -9.27
N ILE A 234 -15.53 -7.18 -9.02
CA ILE A 234 -14.82 -5.99 -8.51
C ILE A 234 -14.83 -4.91 -9.60
N VAL A 235 -15.45 -3.77 -9.32
CA VAL A 235 -15.58 -2.64 -10.25
C VAL A 235 -14.79 -1.39 -9.84
N GLY A 236 -14.10 -1.44 -8.69
CA GLY A 236 -13.22 -0.36 -8.25
C GLY A 236 -12.55 -0.58 -6.91
N VAL A 237 -11.55 0.26 -6.62
CA VAL A 237 -10.70 0.23 -5.42
C VAL A 237 -10.43 1.65 -4.96
N ALA A 238 -10.48 1.89 -3.64
CA ALA A 238 -10.02 3.12 -3.03
C ALA A 238 -8.89 2.85 -2.01
N MET A 239 -7.92 3.75 -1.94
CA MET A 239 -6.84 3.70 -0.95
C MET A 239 -7.04 4.82 0.06
N VAL A 240 -7.15 4.45 1.34
CA VAL A 240 -7.28 5.38 2.46
C VAL A 240 -6.04 5.29 3.33
N GLY A 241 -5.52 6.42 3.78
CA GLY A 241 -4.35 6.44 4.66
C GLY A 241 -4.16 7.76 5.38
N ILE A 242 -3.07 7.86 6.12
CA ILE A 242 -2.71 9.06 6.88
C ILE A 242 -2.49 10.23 5.91
N PRO A 243 -3.10 11.41 6.17
CA PRO A 243 -2.95 12.57 5.30
C PRO A 243 -1.50 12.98 5.11
N ARG A 244 -1.14 13.34 3.87
CA ARG A 244 0.21 13.85 3.58
C ARG A 244 0.50 15.22 4.23
N PRO A 245 -0.43 16.19 4.24
CA PRO A 245 -0.18 17.49 4.87
C PRO A 245 -0.18 17.38 6.40
N ARG A 246 0.89 17.89 7.04
CA ARG A 246 1.09 17.78 8.50
C ARG A 246 -0.05 18.33 9.35
N HIS A 247 -0.72 19.38 8.90
CA HIS A 247 -1.84 20.00 9.65
C HIS A 247 -3.11 19.16 9.65
N PHE A 248 -3.23 18.17 8.76
CA PHE A 248 -4.30 17.16 8.79
C PHE A 248 -3.84 15.85 9.42
N ASN A 249 -2.55 15.66 9.70
CA ASN A 249 -2.08 14.47 10.41
C ASN A 249 -2.20 14.68 11.92
N ASP A 250 -3.44 14.80 12.39
CA ASP A 250 -3.83 15.06 13.79
C ASP A 250 -4.19 13.79 14.58
N GLY A 251 -4.01 12.62 13.97
CA GLY A 251 -4.40 11.33 14.52
C GLY A 251 -5.90 11.00 14.40
N LEU A 252 -6.72 11.94 13.93
CA LEU A 252 -8.19 11.78 13.82
C LEU A 252 -8.70 11.96 12.38
N THR A 253 -7.83 12.31 11.44
CA THR A 253 -8.16 12.51 10.03
C THR A 253 -7.50 11.44 9.15
N LEU A 254 -8.26 10.92 8.21
CA LEU A 254 -7.77 10.09 7.09
C LEU A 254 -7.93 10.81 5.76
N GLU A 255 -7.17 10.38 4.76
CA GLU A 255 -7.23 10.87 3.38
C GLU A 255 -7.51 9.70 2.42
N VAL A 256 -8.53 9.83 1.56
CA VAL A 256 -8.67 8.98 0.37
C VAL A 256 -7.62 9.47 -0.64
N ASN A 257 -6.54 8.72 -0.78
CA ASN A 257 -5.39 9.09 -1.60
C ASN A 257 -5.56 8.68 -3.07
N ARG A 258 -6.33 7.61 -3.32
CA ARG A 258 -6.59 7.07 -4.66
C ARG A 258 -8.01 6.51 -4.70
N SER A 259 -8.65 6.65 -5.85
CA SER A 259 -9.85 5.91 -6.22
C SER A 259 -9.72 5.53 -7.69
N CYS A 260 -9.90 4.26 -8.01
CA CYS A 260 -9.80 3.71 -9.36
C CYS A 260 -11.05 2.86 -9.61
N THR A 261 -11.67 3.02 -10.78
CA THR A 261 -12.86 2.26 -11.18
C THR A 261 -12.74 1.84 -12.64
N ASP A 262 -13.41 0.76 -13.03
CA ASP A 262 -13.50 0.30 -14.43
C ASP A 262 -14.44 1.14 -15.31
N GLY A 263 -15.01 2.22 -14.75
CA GLY A 263 -16.02 3.06 -15.41
C GLY A 263 -17.46 2.66 -15.07
N THR A 264 -17.68 1.62 -14.26
CA THR A 264 -19.02 1.22 -13.79
C THR A 264 -19.73 2.40 -13.14
N PRO A 265 -21.00 2.68 -13.53
CA PRO A 265 -21.78 3.77 -12.95
C PRO A 265 -21.82 3.71 -11.42
N ASN A 266 -21.67 4.86 -10.76
CA ASN A 266 -21.72 5.05 -9.31
C ASN A 266 -20.63 4.35 -8.47
N ALA A 267 -19.77 3.52 -9.06
CA ALA A 267 -18.71 2.80 -8.32
C ALA A 267 -17.85 3.75 -7.46
N ASN A 268 -17.43 4.88 -8.04
CA ASN A 268 -16.59 5.85 -7.33
C ASN A 268 -17.31 6.49 -6.12
N SER A 269 -18.59 6.85 -6.25
CA SER A 269 -19.37 7.39 -5.13
C SER A 269 -19.60 6.36 -4.02
N MET A 270 -19.81 5.09 -4.38
CA MET A 270 -19.94 4.01 -3.40
C MET A 270 -18.64 3.75 -2.65
N LEU A 271 -17.48 3.81 -3.34
CA LEU A 271 -16.16 3.72 -2.73
C LEU A 271 -15.92 4.84 -1.71
N TYR A 272 -16.24 6.09 -2.04
CA TYR A 272 -16.12 7.20 -1.08
C TYR A 272 -17.05 7.01 0.14
N GLY A 273 -18.26 6.52 -0.07
CA GLY A 273 -19.19 6.19 1.01
C GLY A 273 -18.66 5.07 1.91
N ALA A 274 -18.17 3.98 1.33
CA ALA A 274 -17.58 2.85 2.06
C ALA A 274 -16.33 3.27 2.84
N ALA A 275 -15.46 4.08 2.21
CA ALA A 275 -14.27 4.63 2.86
C ALA A 275 -14.65 5.46 4.10
N TRP A 276 -15.71 6.27 4.03
CA TRP A 276 -16.16 7.06 5.18
C TRP A 276 -16.76 6.20 6.29
N ARG A 277 -17.58 5.20 5.94
CA ARG A 277 -18.12 4.25 6.93
C ARG A 277 -16.98 3.51 7.65
N GLY A 278 -16.01 3.00 6.90
CA GLY A 278 -14.83 2.35 7.47
C GLY A 278 -13.98 3.28 8.35
N ALA A 279 -13.76 4.52 7.92
CA ALA A 279 -13.03 5.51 8.71
C ALA A 279 -13.74 5.84 10.05
N LYS A 280 -15.06 6.06 10.02
CA LYS A 280 -15.85 6.28 11.24
C LYS A 280 -15.83 5.09 12.17
N ALA A 281 -15.95 3.88 11.61
CA ALA A 281 -15.88 2.65 12.37
C ALA A 281 -14.57 2.57 13.14
N MET A 282 -13.44 2.87 12.49
CA MET A 282 -12.09 2.94 13.10
C MET A 282 -11.90 4.10 14.11
N GLY A 283 -12.91 4.92 14.37
CA GLY A 283 -12.85 6.04 15.32
C GLY A 283 -12.29 7.35 14.75
N TYR A 284 -12.04 7.42 13.43
CA TYR A 284 -11.63 8.68 12.79
C TYR A 284 -12.81 9.65 12.69
N ARG A 285 -12.51 10.94 12.85
CA ARG A 285 -13.51 12.02 12.87
C ARG A 285 -13.63 12.73 11.53
N ARG A 286 -12.64 12.59 10.66
CA ARG A 286 -12.57 13.30 9.39
C ARG A 286 -12.03 12.39 8.31
N LEU A 287 -12.64 12.43 7.13
CA LEU A 287 -12.10 11.83 5.93
C LEU A 287 -12.08 12.89 4.83
N ILE A 288 -10.89 13.13 4.27
CA ILE A 288 -10.67 14.15 3.26
C ILE A 288 -10.19 13.54 1.94
N THR A 289 -10.32 14.30 0.85
CA THR A 289 -9.67 14.01 -0.43
C THR A 289 -9.52 15.28 -1.24
N TYR A 290 -8.77 15.20 -2.34
CA TYR A 290 -8.58 16.30 -3.27
C TYR A 290 -9.02 15.91 -4.67
N THR A 291 -9.64 16.85 -5.38
CA THR A 291 -9.82 16.78 -6.83
C THR A 291 -9.04 17.90 -7.50
N LEU A 292 -8.55 17.67 -8.71
CA LEU A 292 -8.03 18.70 -9.60
C LEU A 292 -9.16 19.59 -10.14
N ALA A 293 -8.82 20.79 -10.62
CA ALA A 293 -9.79 21.68 -11.23
C ALA A 293 -10.49 21.09 -12.47
N SER A 294 -9.84 20.16 -13.18
CA SER A 294 -10.41 19.43 -14.31
C SER A 294 -11.41 18.34 -13.91
N GLU A 295 -11.43 17.95 -12.63
CA GLU A 295 -12.30 16.88 -12.13
C GLU A 295 -13.58 17.48 -11.54
N SER A 296 -14.74 17.00 -12.02
CA SER A 296 -16.03 17.59 -11.66
C SER A 296 -16.37 17.49 -10.18
N GLY A 297 -15.88 16.45 -9.48
CA GLY A 297 -16.27 16.12 -8.11
C GLY A 297 -17.70 15.56 -7.99
N SER A 298 -18.31 15.11 -9.09
CA SER A 298 -19.69 14.59 -9.10
C SER A 298 -19.88 13.41 -8.14
N SER A 299 -18.94 12.46 -8.11
CA SER A 299 -18.98 11.29 -7.23
C SER A 299 -18.90 11.65 -5.75
N LEU A 300 -18.15 12.71 -5.40
CA LEU A 300 -18.04 13.20 -4.03
C LEU A 300 -19.34 13.86 -3.58
N ARG A 301 -19.96 14.69 -4.44
CA ARG A 301 -21.29 15.25 -4.16
C ARG A 301 -22.35 14.17 -4.01
N ALA A 302 -22.34 13.15 -4.89
CA ALA A 302 -23.24 12.01 -4.79
C ALA A 302 -23.03 11.20 -3.49
N ALA A 303 -21.80 11.09 -3.00
CA ALA A 303 -21.47 10.47 -1.73
C ALA A 303 -21.75 11.37 -0.50
N GLY A 304 -22.30 12.58 -0.70
CA GLY A 304 -22.64 13.52 0.37
C GLY A 304 -21.47 14.35 0.90
N TRP A 305 -20.32 14.40 0.22
CA TRP A 305 -19.16 15.16 0.65
C TRP A 305 -19.32 16.65 0.35
N ARG A 306 -18.71 17.50 1.19
CA ARG A 306 -18.72 18.96 1.03
C ARG A 306 -17.35 19.50 0.65
N VAL A 307 -17.35 20.62 -0.07
CA VAL A 307 -16.13 21.40 -0.33
C VAL A 307 -15.72 22.13 0.94
N VAL A 308 -14.45 21.98 1.34
CA VAL A 308 -13.87 22.67 2.50
C VAL A 308 -13.06 23.88 2.06
N ALA A 309 -12.27 23.73 0.98
CA ALA A 309 -11.41 24.79 0.49
C ALA A 309 -11.05 24.59 -0.98
N VAL A 310 -10.86 25.68 -1.71
CA VAL A 310 -10.16 25.68 -3.00
C VAL A 310 -8.71 26.12 -2.74
N ARG A 311 -7.76 25.34 -3.23
CA ARG A 311 -6.32 25.55 -3.05
C ARG A 311 -5.73 26.02 -4.38
N PRO A 312 -5.09 27.20 -4.42
CA PRO A 312 -4.47 27.68 -5.65
C PRO A 312 -3.33 26.77 -6.10
N PRO A 313 -2.92 26.86 -7.37
CA PRO A 313 -1.68 26.27 -7.85
C PRO A 313 -0.51 26.62 -6.93
N ARG A 314 0.42 25.68 -6.75
CA ARG A 314 1.65 25.90 -5.99
C ARG A 314 2.82 25.89 -6.96
N GLU A 315 3.74 26.82 -6.77
CA GLU A 315 5.04 26.74 -7.41
C GLU A 315 5.74 25.44 -6.99
N GLY A 316 6.47 24.84 -7.93
CA GLY A 316 7.22 23.62 -7.71
C GLY A 316 8.31 23.79 -6.66
N TRP A 317 9.08 22.73 -6.45
CA TRP A 317 10.22 22.77 -5.51
C TRP A 317 11.49 23.41 -6.11
N ASP A 318 11.36 24.03 -7.28
CA ASP A 318 12.45 24.67 -7.99
C ASP A 318 12.88 25.95 -7.27
N MET A 319 14.18 26.08 -7.00
CA MET A 319 14.76 27.28 -6.38
C MET A 319 16.20 27.46 -6.89
N PRO A 320 16.75 28.69 -6.91
CA PRO A 320 18.05 28.99 -7.54
C PRO A 320 19.22 28.11 -7.07
N GLY A 321 19.27 27.73 -5.79
CA GLY A 321 20.32 26.87 -5.23
C GLY A 321 20.12 25.37 -5.46
N ARG A 322 18.98 24.95 -6.02
CA ARG A 322 18.67 23.56 -6.33
C ARG A 322 17.67 23.50 -7.49
N PRO A 323 18.13 23.80 -8.72
CA PRO A 323 17.28 23.79 -9.90
C PRO A 323 16.67 22.40 -10.10
N ARG A 324 15.37 22.34 -10.33
CA ARG A 324 14.60 21.11 -10.53
C ARG A 324 13.60 21.31 -11.65
N VAL A 325 13.56 20.36 -12.57
CA VAL A 325 12.42 20.24 -13.49
C VAL A 325 11.21 19.81 -12.67
N ASP A 326 10.18 20.64 -12.62
CA ASP A 326 8.94 20.31 -11.92
C ASP A 326 8.22 19.19 -12.68
N LYS A 327 8.28 17.97 -12.13
CA LYS A 327 7.54 16.81 -12.60
C LYS A 327 6.28 16.56 -11.76
N THR A 328 5.90 17.51 -10.91
CA THR A 328 4.77 17.38 -9.99
C THR A 328 3.55 18.07 -10.59
N GLY A 329 2.35 17.55 -10.32
CA GLY A 329 1.09 18.24 -10.66
C GLY A 329 0.80 19.47 -9.80
N ASN A 330 1.83 20.13 -9.25
CA ASN A 330 1.66 21.24 -8.31
C ASN A 330 1.14 22.52 -8.97
N GLY A 331 1.30 22.68 -10.29
CA GLY A 331 0.79 23.81 -11.07
C GLY A 331 -0.73 23.81 -11.32
N VAL A 332 -1.50 22.92 -10.68
CA VAL A 332 -2.95 22.81 -10.88
C VAL A 332 -3.69 23.15 -9.59
N GLN A 333 -4.77 23.95 -9.71
CA GLN A 333 -5.69 24.22 -8.61
C GLN A 333 -6.32 22.91 -8.12
N ARG A 334 -6.51 22.79 -6.81
CA ARG A 334 -7.09 21.63 -6.16
C ARG A 334 -8.27 22.01 -5.28
N THR A 335 -9.32 21.21 -5.28
CA THR A 335 -10.45 21.36 -4.36
C THR A 335 -10.32 20.32 -3.25
N LEU A 336 -10.31 20.78 -1.99
CA LEU A 336 -10.33 19.94 -0.80
C LEU A 336 -11.79 19.61 -0.45
N TRP A 337 -12.06 18.32 -0.31
CA TRP A 337 -13.35 17.77 0.09
C TRP A 337 -13.26 17.09 1.44
N GLU A 338 -14.38 17.06 2.17
CA GLU A 338 -14.53 16.36 3.44
C GLU A 338 -15.87 15.60 3.46
N ALA A 339 -15.83 14.36 3.95
CA ALA A 339 -17.01 13.53 4.15
C ALA A 339 -17.91 14.13 5.25
N VAL A 340 -19.22 13.95 5.11
CA VAL A 340 -20.24 14.46 6.06
C VAL A 340 -20.81 13.33 6.89
#